data_AF-A0A1W0B8L5-F1
#
_entry.id   AF-A0A1W0B8L5-F1
#
_cell.length_a   1.000
_cell.length_b   1.000
_cell.length_c   1.000
_cell.angle_alpha   90.00
_cell.angle_beta   90.00
_cell.angle_gamma   90.00
#
_symmetry.space_group_name_H-M   'P 1'
#
loop_
_entity.id
_entity.type
_entity.pdbx_description
1 polymer ?
#
loop_
_entity_poly.entity_id
_entity_poly.type
_entity_poly.pdbx_seq_one_letter_code
_entity_poly.pdbx_strand_id
1 'polypeptide(L)'
;MVRFLCALLGATAFSVLAAAPVDAALAHTSAAKSCDLGFMPIKPSVGVGSILGNAWAKCDIPPEHHVLTLSLERREGRAWVAIESTSDATIPSPRHTYAVRVVCGSGPWRVTAHVTGSLQGRPFDFTDSSMERFVSADECTR
;
A
#
# COMPACT_ATOMS: atom_id res chain seq x y z
N MET A 1 -32.54 -10.57 -76.99
CA MET A 1 -31.79 -9.52 -77.71
C MET A 1 -30.98 -8.74 -76.69
N VAL A 2 -29.67 -8.57 -76.94
CA VAL A 2 -28.74 -7.55 -76.35
C VAL A 2 -28.42 -7.71 -74.85
N ARG A 3 -27.36 -8.45 -74.42
CA ARG A 3 -25.92 -8.09 -74.25
C ARG A 3 -25.68 -6.69 -73.64
N PHE A 4 -24.96 -6.58 -72.49
CA PHE A 4 -23.93 -5.55 -72.19
C PHE A 4 -23.27 -5.84 -70.81
N LEU A 5 -22.01 -6.33 -70.82
CA LEU A 5 -20.77 -5.75 -70.24
C LEU A 5 -20.82 -5.43 -68.72
N CYS A 6 -20.06 -6.13 -67.86
CA CYS A 6 -18.61 -6.04 -67.62
C CYS A 6 -18.15 -4.72 -66.98
N ALA A 7 -17.82 -4.76 -65.67
CA ALA A 7 -16.82 -3.90 -65.05
C ALA A 7 -16.36 -4.50 -63.70
N LEU A 8 -15.13 -4.98 -63.69
CA LEU A 8 -14.30 -5.27 -62.51
C LEU A 8 -13.80 -3.96 -61.89
N LEU A 9 -13.89 -3.79 -60.58
CA LEU A 9 -13.11 -2.88 -59.73
C LEU A 9 -13.09 -3.55 -58.33
N GLY A 10 -11.99 -4.08 -57.80
CA GLY A 10 -10.73 -3.39 -57.52
C GLY A 10 -10.66 -3.11 -56.02
N ALA A 11 -10.54 -4.15 -55.18
CA ALA A 11 -10.51 -3.99 -53.71
C ALA A 11 -9.07 -3.73 -53.24
N THR A 12 -8.74 -2.47 -52.95
CA THR A 12 -7.48 -2.09 -52.31
C THR A 12 -7.55 -2.33 -50.80
N ALA A 13 -6.73 -3.26 -50.31
CA ALA A 13 -6.56 -3.52 -48.88
C ALA A 13 -5.70 -2.41 -48.24
N PHE A 14 -6.28 -1.60 -47.35
CA PHE A 14 -5.55 -0.70 -46.47
C PHE A 14 -5.14 -1.45 -45.20
N SER A 15 -3.85 -1.73 -45.04
CA SER A 15 -3.29 -2.22 -43.79
C SER A 15 -3.18 -1.05 -42.79
N VAL A 16 -4.10 -1.00 -41.83
CA VAL A 16 -4.00 -0.09 -40.69
C VAL A 16 -2.94 -0.64 -39.73
N LEU A 17 -1.76 -0.02 -39.67
CA LEU A 17 -0.79 -0.27 -38.60
C LEU A 17 -1.36 0.31 -37.30
N ALA A 18 -1.79 -0.58 -36.40
CA ALA A 18 -2.10 -0.22 -35.02
C ALA A 18 -0.78 0.03 -34.27
N ALA A 19 -0.47 1.29 -33.97
CA ALA A 19 0.58 1.65 -33.03
C ALA A 19 0.11 1.30 -31.61
N ALA A 20 0.74 0.31 -30.99
CA ALA A 20 0.48 -0.02 -29.59
C ALA A 20 1.00 1.12 -28.68
N PRO A 21 0.22 1.57 -27.68
CA PRO A 21 0.74 2.48 -26.68
C PRO A 21 1.83 1.77 -25.87
N VAL A 22 3.01 2.37 -25.83
CA VAL A 22 4.09 1.96 -24.94
C VAL A 22 3.67 2.38 -23.53
N ASP A 23 3.17 1.41 -22.75
CA ASP A 23 2.95 1.58 -21.32
C ASP A 23 4.29 1.96 -20.67
N ALA A 24 4.42 3.24 -20.32
CA ALA A 24 5.50 3.73 -19.50
C ALA A 24 5.32 3.13 -18.10
N ALA A 25 5.93 1.95 -17.89
CA ALA A 25 6.11 1.41 -16.56
C ALA A 25 6.88 2.44 -15.72
N LEU A 26 6.15 3.15 -14.86
CA LEU A 26 6.74 4.00 -13.84
C LEU A 26 7.60 3.11 -12.94
N ALA A 27 8.89 3.07 -13.26
CA ALA A 27 9.90 2.48 -12.40
C ALA A 27 9.82 3.23 -11.07
N HIS A 28 9.28 2.56 -10.06
CA HIS A 28 9.33 3.01 -8.68
C HIS A 28 10.81 2.93 -8.27
N THR A 29 11.58 3.98 -8.60
CA THR A 29 12.91 4.16 -8.04
C THR A 29 12.73 4.17 -6.53
N SER A 30 13.16 3.07 -5.88
CA SER A 30 13.23 2.98 -4.44
C SER A 30 14.07 4.16 -3.96
N ALA A 31 13.38 5.20 -3.52
CA ALA A 31 13.98 6.38 -2.97
C ALA A 31 14.81 5.96 -1.76
N ALA A 32 15.99 6.57 -1.61
CA ALA A 32 16.88 6.31 -0.48
C ALA A 32 16.08 6.35 0.82
N LYS A 33 16.00 5.22 1.53
CA LYS A 33 15.28 5.15 2.81
C LYS A 33 16.04 6.00 3.82
N SER A 34 15.53 7.21 4.08
CA SER A 34 16.05 8.09 5.13
C SER A 34 15.69 7.60 6.53
N CYS A 35 14.63 6.78 6.60
CA CYS A 35 14.02 6.33 7.82
C CYS A 35 13.93 4.82 7.84
N ASP A 36 14.38 4.24 8.95
CA ASP A 36 14.07 2.87 9.31
C ASP A 36 12.64 2.80 9.83
N LEU A 37 11.93 1.75 9.42
CA LEU A 37 10.60 1.39 9.87
C LEU A 37 10.65 -0.05 10.37
N GLY A 38 9.98 -0.32 11.48
CA GLY A 38 9.86 -1.68 11.97
C GLY A 38 8.65 -1.88 12.87
N PHE A 39 8.33 -3.14 13.10
CA PHE A 39 7.26 -3.55 14.00
C PHE A 39 7.86 -4.09 15.29
N MET A 40 7.07 -4.08 16.36
CA MET A 40 7.41 -4.90 17.53
C MET A 40 7.29 -6.40 17.16
N PRO A 41 8.08 -7.30 17.76
CA PRO A 41 8.21 -8.69 17.29
C PRO A 41 6.91 -9.49 17.20
N ILE A 42 5.90 -9.18 18.01
CA ILE A 42 4.60 -9.87 18.01
C ILE A 42 3.49 -8.83 17.85
N LYS A 43 3.02 -8.64 16.61
CA LYS A 43 1.97 -7.67 16.29
C LYS A 43 0.91 -8.21 15.31
N PRO A 44 -0.35 -7.74 15.42
CA PRO A 44 -0.87 -6.87 16.50
C PRO A 44 -0.96 -7.58 17.86
N SER A 45 -1.11 -6.81 18.95
CA SER A 45 -1.28 -7.34 20.32
C SER A 45 -2.76 -7.30 20.72
N VAL A 46 -3.27 -8.35 21.35
CA VAL A 46 -4.64 -8.38 21.89
C VAL A 46 -4.59 -8.04 23.37
N GLY A 47 -5.35 -7.04 23.80
CA GLY A 47 -5.62 -6.72 25.20
C GLY A 47 -7.10 -6.87 25.52
N VAL A 48 -7.50 -6.51 26.73
CA VAL A 48 -8.91 -6.62 27.19
C VAL A 48 -9.83 -5.84 26.26
N GLY A 49 -10.70 -6.56 25.54
CA GLY A 49 -11.66 -6.01 24.56
C GLY A 49 -11.05 -5.19 23.40
N SER A 50 -9.73 -5.22 23.17
CA SER A 50 -9.10 -4.39 22.13
C SER A 50 -7.90 -5.02 21.43
N ILE A 51 -7.64 -4.59 20.21
CA ILE A 51 -6.44 -4.95 19.45
C ILE A 51 -5.58 -3.70 19.26
N LEU A 52 -4.28 -3.83 19.53
CA LEU A 52 -3.29 -2.76 19.49
C LEU A 52 -2.18 -3.06 18.47
N GLY A 53 -2.14 -2.28 17.40
CA GLY A 53 -1.04 -2.27 16.43
C GLY A 53 -0.02 -1.20 16.78
N ASN A 54 1.27 -1.53 16.76
CA ASN A 54 2.34 -0.53 16.89
C ASN A 54 3.39 -0.74 15.81
N ALA A 55 3.98 0.36 15.36
CA ALA A 55 5.21 0.39 14.59
C ALA A 55 6.15 1.43 15.21
N TRP A 56 7.43 1.35 14.89
CA TRP A 56 8.40 2.38 15.22
C TRP A 56 9.08 2.86 13.95
N ALA A 57 9.46 4.13 13.93
CA ALA A 57 10.30 4.68 12.89
C ALA A 57 11.44 5.50 13.49
N LYS A 58 12.53 5.62 12.76
CA LYS A 58 13.69 6.45 13.09
C LYS A 58 14.33 6.94 11.80
N CYS A 59 14.50 8.25 11.66
CA CYS A 59 15.24 8.84 10.56
C CYS A 59 16.64 9.22 11.04
N ASP A 60 17.67 8.68 10.40
CA ASP A 60 19.06 9.06 10.66
C ASP A 60 19.39 10.42 10.06
N ILE A 61 18.82 10.69 8.87
CA ILE A 61 18.83 12.00 8.22
C ILE A 61 17.39 12.51 8.19
N PRO A 62 17.08 13.69 8.74
CA PRO A 62 15.72 14.22 8.73
C PRO A 62 15.32 14.62 7.30
N PRO A 63 14.24 14.06 6.74
CA PRO A 63 13.68 14.49 5.46
C PRO A 63 13.07 15.89 5.53
N GLU A 64 12.78 16.52 4.38
CA GLU A 64 12.04 17.80 4.38
C GLU A 64 10.58 17.60 4.75
N HIS A 65 10.00 16.49 4.28
CA HIS A 65 8.63 16.08 4.56
C HIS A 65 8.60 14.60 4.95
N HIS A 66 7.78 14.27 5.94
CA HIS A 66 7.54 12.91 6.38
C HIS A 66 6.10 12.81 6.89
N VAL A 67 5.35 11.83 6.41
CA VAL A 67 4.05 11.47 6.95
C VAL A 67 4.02 9.95 7.05
N LEU A 68 3.81 9.44 8.26
CA LEU A 68 3.57 8.03 8.50
C LEU A 68 2.09 7.81 8.81
N THR A 69 1.45 6.92 8.08
CA THR A 69 0.12 6.41 8.35
C THR A 69 0.23 4.97 8.83
N LEU A 70 -0.23 4.71 10.05
CA LEU A 70 -0.28 3.39 10.67
C LEU A 70 -1.73 2.88 10.67
N SER A 71 -1.95 1.72 10.07
CA SER A 71 -3.27 1.11 9.93
C SER A 71 -3.33 -0.24 10.63
N LEU A 72 -4.44 -0.50 11.31
CA LEU A 72 -4.81 -1.84 11.74
C LEU A 72 -5.76 -2.43 10.71
N GLU A 73 -5.34 -3.51 10.06
CA GLU A 73 -6.10 -4.13 8.98
C GLU A 73 -6.61 -5.50 9.39
N ARG A 74 -7.87 -5.79 9.02
CA ARG A 74 -8.47 -7.12 9.14
C ARG A 74 -8.67 -7.71 7.76
N ARG A 75 -8.49 -9.02 7.63
CA ARG A 75 -8.75 -9.72 6.38
C ARG A 75 -10.26 -9.96 6.21
N GLU A 76 -10.81 -9.45 5.13
CA GLU A 76 -12.21 -9.64 4.73
C GLU A 76 -12.22 -10.34 3.37
N GLY A 77 -12.52 -11.65 3.38
CA GLY A 77 -12.36 -12.50 2.22
C GLY A 77 -10.91 -12.55 1.74
N ARG A 78 -10.65 -11.99 0.55
CA ARG A 78 -9.30 -11.95 -0.05
C ARG A 78 -8.58 -10.61 0.15
N ALA A 79 -9.27 -9.59 0.66
CA ALA A 79 -8.72 -8.25 0.82
C ALA A 79 -8.33 -7.99 2.27
N TRP A 80 -7.33 -7.12 2.44
CA TRP A 80 -7.05 -6.49 3.72
C TRP A 80 -7.79 -5.16 3.77
N VAL A 81 -8.59 -4.96 4.81
CA VAL A 81 -9.41 -3.76 4.99
C VAL A 81 -8.89 -3.03 6.22
N ALA A 82 -8.52 -1.76 6.06
CA ALA A 82 -8.16 -0.89 7.17
C ALA A 82 -9.40 -0.66 8.05
N ILE A 83 -9.34 -1.16 9.29
CA ILE A 83 -10.41 -0.98 10.27
C ILE A 83 -10.24 0.35 11.01
N GLU A 84 -8.99 0.73 11.29
CA GLU A 84 -8.64 2.00 11.91
C GLU A 84 -7.26 2.43 11.46
N SER A 85 -7.02 3.74 11.42
CA SER A 85 -5.73 4.31 11.06
C SER A 85 -5.40 5.56 11.85
N THR A 86 -4.11 5.81 12.05
CA THR A 86 -3.60 7.08 12.57
C THR A 86 -2.53 7.60 11.64
N SER A 87 -2.37 8.92 11.57
CA SER A 87 -1.34 9.56 10.73
C SER A 87 -0.59 10.60 11.54
N ASP A 88 0.72 10.69 11.33
CA ASP A 88 1.59 11.62 12.01
C ASP A 88 2.67 12.14 11.06
N ALA A 89 2.82 13.47 11.02
CA ALA A 89 3.81 14.16 10.18
C ALA A 89 5.13 14.48 10.92
N THR A 90 5.25 14.07 12.18
CA THR A 90 6.46 14.26 12.99
C THR A 90 7.61 13.46 12.38
N ILE A 91 8.75 14.10 12.14
CA ILE A 91 9.98 13.45 11.71
C ILE A 91 10.61 12.73 12.91
N PRO A 92 10.72 11.39 12.92
CA PRO A 92 11.17 10.65 14.08
C PRO A 92 12.69 10.71 14.26
N SER A 93 13.18 11.58 15.15
CA SER A 93 14.56 11.56 15.64
C SER A 93 14.62 12.09 17.08
N PRO A 94 14.88 11.24 18.11
CA PRO A 94 15.21 9.81 18.07
C PRO A 94 14.00 8.93 17.67
N ARG A 95 14.14 7.61 17.77
CA ARG A 95 13.08 6.63 17.44
C ARG A 95 11.74 7.04 18.07
N HIS A 96 10.69 7.11 17.25
CA HIS A 96 9.31 7.32 17.68
C HIS A 96 8.51 6.02 17.53
N THR A 97 7.52 5.81 18.40
CA THR A 97 6.62 4.63 18.34
C THR A 97 5.19 5.10 18.15
N TYR A 98 4.57 4.62 17.07
CA TYR A 98 3.19 4.91 16.71
C TYR A 98 2.30 3.76 17.17
N ALA A 99 1.06 4.08 17.52
CA ALA A 99 0.08 3.10 17.99
C ALA A 99 -1.31 3.40 17.43
N VAL A 100 -2.02 2.33 17.07
CA VAL A 100 -3.43 2.37 16.64
C VAL A 100 -4.19 1.26 17.37
N ARG A 101 -5.40 1.56 17.85
CA ARG A 101 -6.21 0.66 18.67
C ARG A 101 -7.62 0.56 18.10
N VAL A 102 -8.18 -0.64 18.12
CA VAL A 102 -9.57 -0.92 17.76
C VAL A 102 -10.26 -1.79 18.81
N VAL A 103 -11.59 -1.83 18.77
CA VAL A 103 -12.38 -2.84 19.47
C VAL A 103 -12.02 -4.22 18.94
N CYS A 104 -11.87 -5.20 19.83
CA CYS A 104 -11.45 -6.54 19.42
C CYS A 104 -12.49 -7.20 18.52
N GLY A 105 -12.01 -7.79 17.42
CA GLY A 105 -12.80 -8.66 16.56
C GLY A 105 -11.97 -9.88 16.19
N SER A 106 -12.62 -11.03 16.05
CA SER A 106 -11.93 -12.24 15.61
C SER A 106 -11.57 -12.18 14.12
N GLY A 107 -10.58 -12.99 13.73
CA GLY A 107 -10.13 -13.13 12.36
C GLY A 107 -8.64 -12.83 12.18
N PRO A 108 -8.16 -12.80 10.92
CA PRO A 108 -6.79 -12.46 10.61
C PRO A 108 -6.58 -10.95 10.64
N TRP A 109 -5.55 -10.51 11.36
CA TRP A 109 -5.17 -9.13 11.50
C TRP A 109 -3.71 -8.90 11.12
N ARG A 110 -3.40 -7.70 10.64
CA ARG A 110 -2.02 -7.21 10.49
C ARG A 110 -1.95 -5.72 10.78
N VAL A 111 -0.73 -5.23 10.98
CA VAL A 111 -0.42 -3.81 11.04
C VAL A 111 0.25 -3.42 9.73
N THR A 112 -0.19 -2.33 9.11
CA THR A 112 0.46 -1.76 7.93
C THR A 112 0.95 -0.36 8.26
N ALA A 113 2.15 -0.01 7.82
CA ALA A 113 2.67 1.34 7.92
C ALA A 113 3.02 1.83 6.52
N HIS A 114 2.39 2.93 6.12
CA HIS A 114 2.64 3.64 4.88
C HIS A 114 3.38 4.94 5.20
N VAL A 115 4.46 5.21 4.49
CA VAL A 115 5.30 6.38 4.74
C VAL A 115 5.51 7.11 3.43
N THR A 116 5.22 8.41 3.45
CA THR A 116 5.44 9.32 2.32
C THR A 116 6.28 10.51 2.76
N GLY A 117 6.99 11.14 1.83
CA GLY A 117 7.81 12.30 2.16
C GLY A 117 8.75 12.73 1.04
N SER A 118 9.75 13.54 1.39
CA SER A 118 10.81 13.93 0.47
C SER A 118 12.15 14.07 1.18
N LEU A 119 13.22 13.70 0.50
CA LEU A 119 14.60 13.90 0.95
C LEU A 119 15.43 14.48 -0.20
N GLN A 120 16.11 15.60 0.04
CA GLN A 120 16.92 16.34 -0.94
C GLN A 120 16.12 16.69 -2.19
N GLY A 121 14.84 17.05 -2.01
CA GLY A 121 13.92 17.36 -3.11
C GLY A 121 13.46 16.14 -3.91
N ARG A 122 13.79 14.92 -3.49
CA ARG A 122 13.31 13.67 -4.12
C ARG A 122 12.19 13.06 -3.27
N PRO A 123 11.01 12.78 -3.83
CA PRO A 123 9.94 12.15 -3.08
C PRO A 123 10.28 10.68 -2.75
N PHE A 124 9.77 10.21 -1.63
CA PHE A 124 9.73 8.79 -1.29
C PHE A 124 8.31 8.37 -0.88
N ASP A 125 7.98 7.13 -1.21
CA ASP A 125 6.73 6.47 -0.86
C ASP A 125 7.05 4.98 -0.65
N PHE A 126 6.76 4.46 0.53
CA PHE A 126 6.90 3.03 0.80
C PHE A 126 5.90 2.54 1.82
N THR A 127 5.57 1.25 1.72
CA THR A 127 4.71 0.54 2.65
C THR A 127 5.44 -0.67 3.21
N ASP A 128 5.24 -0.94 4.50
CA ASP A 128 5.64 -2.21 5.13
C ASP A 128 4.48 -2.74 5.98
N SER A 129 4.48 -4.05 6.22
CA SER A 129 3.44 -4.72 7.00
C SER A 129 4.03 -5.70 8.00
N SER A 130 3.38 -5.82 9.15
CA SER A 130 3.67 -6.89 10.10
C SER A 130 3.29 -8.26 9.51
N MET A 131 3.77 -9.32 10.16
CA MET A 131 3.20 -10.65 9.94
C MET A 131 1.69 -10.65 10.24
N GLU A 132 0.97 -11.53 9.54
CA GLU A 132 -0.42 -11.85 9.84
C GLU A 132 -0.51 -12.56 11.20
N ARG A 133 -1.47 -12.15 12.03
CA ARG A 133 -1.84 -12.83 13.27
C ARG A 133 -3.32 -13.14 13.25
N PHE A 134 -3.67 -14.39 13.52
CA PHE A 134 -5.05 -14.76 13.80
C PHE A 134 -5.42 -14.39 15.24
N VAL A 135 -6.55 -13.69 15.41
CA VAL A 135 -7.17 -13.38 16.71
C VAL A 135 -8.43 -14.22 16.85
N SER A 136 -8.49 -15.07 17.87
CA SER A 136 -9.66 -15.89 18.18
C SER A 136 -10.78 -15.09 18.85
N ALA A 137 -12.01 -15.62 18.82
CA ALA A 137 -13.12 -15.01 19.54
C ALA A 137 -12.89 -15.01 21.06
N ASP A 138 -12.32 -16.09 21.61
CA ASP A 138 -12.01 -16.23 23.03
C ASP A 138 -11.01 -15.17 23.52
N GLU A 139 -10.03 -14.80 22.67
CA GLU A 139 -9.11 -13.70 22.96
C GLU A 139 -9.82 -12.35 23.08
N CYS A 140 -10.93 -12.15 22.35
CA CYS A 140 -11.70 -10.91 22.39
C CYS A 140 -12.71 -10.83 23.53
N THR A 141 -13.07 -11.96 24.15
CA THR A 141 -14.02 -12.01 25.28
C THR A 141 -13.36 -11.89 26.65
N ARG A 142 -12.03 -11.87 26.71
CA ARG A 142 -11.23 -11.67 27.93
C ARG A 142 -11.05 -10.19 28.23
#